data_AF-A0A0G0Z7H2-F1
#
_entry.id   AF-A0A0G0Z7H2-F1
#
_cell.length_a   1.000
_cell.length_b   1.000
_cell.length_c   1.000
_cell.angle_alpha   90.00
_cell.angle_beta   90.00
_cell.angle_gamma   90.00
#
_symmetry.space_group_name_H-M   'P 1'
#
loop_
_entity.id
_entity.type
_entity.pdbx_description
1 polymer ?
#
loop_
_entity_poly.entity_id
_entity_poly.type
_entity_poly.pdbx_seq_one_letter_code
_entity_poly.pdbx_strand_id
1 'polypeptide(L)'
;MSDEKIKIIKKSSLDYPRVLKEIHNAPKQLYVRGQLPKNHDLNFAIVGTRSASDYGKTLAFKIAKELSELGFNIISGLAVGIDTRAHLGALEGKGKTVAVLGSAIDDASIYPSENLKLVNKIINSGGAVISEYGPGTKSEIWFFPERNRIIAGLSRGVLVVEAPLKRRKNPALLLPRASL
;
A
#
# COMPACT_ATOMS: atom_id res chain seq x y z
N MET A 1 12.82 -18.29 -6.39
CA MET A 1 13.48 -17.39 -5.43
C MET A 1 14.28 -16.40 -6.26
N SER A 2 13.67 -15.29 -6.66
CA SER A 2 14.39 -14.22 -7.33
C SER A 2 15.06 -13.36 -6.25
N ASP A 3 16.38 -13.24 -6.30
CA ASP A 3 17.19 -12.30 -5.51
C ASP A 3 16.82 -10.85 -5.90
N GLU A 4 15.60 -10.42 -5.58
CA GLU A 4 15.17 -9.06 -5.83
C GLU A 4 15.85 -8.12 -4.83
N LYS A 5 16.69 -7.23 -5.34
CA LYS A 5 17.47 -6.28 -4.55
C LYS A 5 16.55 -5.33 -3.77
N ILE A 6 16.43 -5.56 -2.46
CA ILE A 6 15.76 -4.64 -1.54
C ILE A 6 16.62 -3.39 -1.39
N LYS A 7 16.05 -2.23 -1.72
CA LYS A 7 16.68 -0.92 -1.55
C LYS A 7 16.27 -0.33 -0.20
N ILE A 8 17.20 0.34 0.47
CA ILE A 8 16.93 1.08 1.70
C ILE A 8 16.96 2.57 1.38
N ILE A 9 15.82 3.24 1.56
CA ILE A 9 15.69 4.69 1.37
C ILE A 9 15.54 5.35 2.73
N LYS A 10 16.57 6.05 3.19
CA LYS A 10 16.56 6.79 4.46
C LYS A 10 15.79 8.10 4.32
N LYS A 11 15.17 8.61 5.39
CA LYS A 11 14.45 9.90 5.42
C LYS A 11 15.30 11.09 4.95
N SER A 12 16.61 11.03 5.18
CA SER A 12 17.58 12.03 4.71
C SER A 12 17.87 11.96 3.21
N SER A 13 17.51 10.88 2.53
CA SER A 13 17.72 10.72 1.08
C SER A 13 16.81 11.65 0.27
N LEU A 14 17.31 12.03 -0.91
CA LEU A 14 16.52 12.71 -1.94
C LEU A 14 15.45 11.79 -2.54
N ASP A 15 15.68 10.48 -2.54
CA ASP A 15 14.74 9.48 -3.05
C ASP A 15 13.59 9.19 -2.08
N TYR A 16 13.64 9.73 -0.86
CA TYR A 16 12.56 9.56 0.11
C TYR A 16 11.37 10.43 -0.28
N PRO A 17 10.15 9.86 -0.41
CA PRO A 17 8.97 10.62 -0.84
C PRO A 17 8.73 11.85 0.04
N ARG A 18 8.76 13.04 -0.57
CA ARG A 18 8.65 14.32 0.16
C ARG A 18 7.35 14.40 0.97
N VAL A 19 6.23 13.98 0.37
CA VAL A 19 4.91 13.92 1.02
C VAL A 19 4.93 13.09 2.31
N LEU A 20 5.74 12.03 2.36
CA LEU A 20 5.85 11.19 3.54
C LEU A 20 6.73 11.82 4.64
N LYS A 21 7.55 12.84 4.33
CA LYS A 21 8.32 13.56 5.36
C LYS A 21 7.43 14.45 6.23
N GLU A 22 6.27 14.83 5.71
CA GLU A 22 5.33 15.78 6.31
C GLU A 22 4.38 15.11 7.32
N ILE A 23 4.22 13.79 7.27
CA ILE A 23 3.34 13.10 8.22
C ILE A 23 3.93 13.02 9.62
N HIS A 24 3.04 12.98 10.61
CA HIS A 24 3.41 12.66 11.98
C HIS A 24 4.01 11.24 12.06
N ASN A 25 5.12 11.10 12.79
CA ASN A 25 5.86 9.84 12.93
C ASN A 25 6.27 9.21 11.58
N ALA A 26 6.75 10.05 10.64
CA ALA A 26 7.28 9.62 9.35
C ALA A 26 8.39 8.54 9.52
N PRO A 27 8.36 7.44 8.75
CA PRO A 27 9.36 6.38 8.83
C PRO A 27 10.79 6.90 8.68
N LYS A 28 11.69 6.48 9.57
CA LYS A 28 13.12 6.86 9.48
C LYS A 28 13.77 6.33 8.19
N GLN A 29 13.26 5.22 7.68
CA GLN A 29 13.67 4.63 6.42
C GLN A 29 12.53 3.77 5.84
N LEU A 30 12.63 3.46 4.55
CA LEU A 30 11.78 2.52 3.85
C LEU A 30 12.64 1.43 3.21
N TYR A 31 12.20 0.20 3.34
CA TYR A 31 12.65 -0.91 2.51
C TYR A 31 11.76 -0.95 1.27
N VAL A 32 12.36 -1.08 0.10
CA VAL A 32 11.67 -0.98 -1.19
C VAL A 32 12.10 -2.11 -2.12
N ARG A 33 11.11 -2.82 -2.66
CA ARG A 33 11.24 -3.72 -3.81
C ARG A 33 10.52 -3.10 -5.01
N GLY A 34 11.13 -3.16 -6.19
CA GLY A 34 10.64 -2.46 -7.38
C GLY A 34 11.01 -0.98 -7.40
N GLN A 35 10.14 -0.14 -7.95
CA GLN A 35 10.39 1.28 -8.17
C GLN A 35 9.21 2.13 -7.69
N LEU A 36 9.46 3.03 -6.73
CA LEU A 36 8.46 3.99 -6.31
C LEU A 36 8.14 4.97 -7.46
N PRO A 37 6.85 5.26 -7.72
CA PRO A 37 6.48 6.25 -8.72
C PRO A 37 7.00 7.63 -8.32
N LYS A 38 7.59 8.35 -9.28
CA LYS A 38 8.18 9.68 -9.04
C LYS A 38 7.14 10.78 -8.84
N ASN A 39 6.01 10.68 -9.53
CA ASN A 39 4.93 11.67 -9.42
C ASN A 39 3.98 11.29 -8.28
N HIS A 40 4.27 11.79 -7.09
CA HIS A 40 3.48 11.53 -5.89
C HIS A 40 2.14 12.29 -5.86
N ASP A 41 1.96 13.32 -6.70
CA ASP A 41 0.70 14.08 -6.76
C ASP A 41 -0.45 13.27 -7.36
N LEU A 42 -0.12 12.20 -8.08
CA LEU A 42 -1.08 11.27 -8.65
C LEU A 42 -1.32 10.03 -7.76
N ASN A 43 -0.81 10.01 -6.53
CA ASN A 43 -1.02 8.88 -5.63
C ASN A 43 -2.40 8.95 -4.98
N PHE A 44 -3.18 7.88 -5.11
CA PHE A 44 -4.50 7.75 -4.50
C PHE A 44 -4.61 6.42 -3.75
N ALA A 45 -5.08 6.46 -2.51
CA ALA A 45 -5.20 5.25 -1.69
C ALA A 45 -6.60 4.64 -1.82
N ILE A 46 -6.65 3.32 -1.94
CA ILE A 46 -7.90 2.55 -1.87
C ILE A 46 -7.70 1.48 -0.80
N VAL A 47 -8.52 1.54 0.24
CA VAL A 47 -8.42 0.66 1.41
C VAL A 47 -9.79 0.13 1.82
N GLY A 48 -9.80 -0.97 2.56
CA GLY A 48 -11.02 -1.44 3.19
C GLY A 48 -10.86 -2.76 3.93
N THR A 49 -12.00 -3.38 4.20
CA THR A 49 -12.07 -4.62 4.99
C THR A 49 -11.43 -5.81 4.28
N ARG A 50 -10.86 -6.72 5.10
CA ARG A 50 -10.38 -8.03 4.66
C ARG A 50 -11.53 -8.97 4.28
N SER A 51 -12.68 -8.81 4.93
CA SER A 51 -13.90 -9.58 4.70
C SER A 51 -14.88 -8.77 3.85
N ALA A 52 -14.45 -8.40 2.64
CA ALA A 52 -15.22 -7.57 1.73
C ALA A 52 -16.35 -8.36 1.06
N SER A 53 -17.46 -7.67 0.80
CA SER A 53 -18.53 -8.22 -0.03
C SER A 53 -18.07 -8.35 -1.49
N ASP A 54 -18.76 -9.16 -2.30
CA ASP A 54 -18.41 -9.27 -3.72
C ASP A 54 -18.68 -7.96 -4.47
N TYR A 55 -19.68 -7.19 -4.02
CA TYR A 55 -19.90 -5.82 -4.48
C TYR A 55 -18.70 -4.92 -4.16
N GLY A 56 -18.23 -4.90 -2.92
CA GLY A 56 -17.07 -4.11 -2.49
C GLY A 56 -15.80 -4.49 -3.25
N LYS A 57 -15.56 -5.79 -3.47
CA LYS A 57 -14.44 -6.29 -4.30
C LYS A 57 -14.52 -5.84 -5.75
N THR A 58 -15.74 -5.81 -6.31
CA THR A 58 -15.98 -5.38 -7.69
C THR A 58 -15.78 -3.87 -7.82
N LEU A 59 -16.31 -3.11 -6.87
CA LEU A 59 -16.18 -1.66 -6.83
C LEU A 59 -14.73 -1.21 -6.65
N ALA A 60 -13.99 -1.82 -5.70
CA ALA A 60 -12.58 -1.53 -5.48
C ALA A 60 -11.74 -1.76 -6.74
N PHE A 61 -11.99 -2.87 -7.43
CA PHE A 61 -11.30 -3.18 -8.69
C PHE A 61 -11.64 -2.15 -9.78
N LYS A 62 -12.94 -1.86 -9.97
CA LYS A 62 -13.40 -0.95 -11.03
C LYS A 62 -12.84 0.46 -10.84
N ILE A 63 -12.96 1.01 -9.63
CA ILE A 63 -12.45 2.35 -9.31
C ILE A 63 -10.93 2.41 -9.47
N ALA A 64 -10.20 1.41 -8.97
CA ALA A 64 -8.75 1.37 -9.11
C ALA A 64 -8.30 1.34 -10.57
N LYS A 65 -9.01 0.58 -11.41
CA LYS A 65 -8.78 0.52 -12.85
C LYS A 65 -9.01 1.88 -13.50
N GLU A 66 -10.18 2.49 -13.29
CA GLU A 66 -10.55 3.78 -13.89
C GLU A 66 -9.56 4.89 -13.47
N LEU A 67 -9.19 4.96 -12.19
CA LEU A 67 -8.17 5.90 -11.71
C LEU A 67 -6.80 5.64 -12.35
N SER A 68 -6.40 4.37 -12.47
CA SER A 68 -5.13 4.00 -13.10
C SER A 68 -5.11 4.29 -14.60
N GLU A 69 -6.24 4.16 -15.31
CA GLU A 69 -6.38 4.56 -16.72
C GLU A 69 -6.16 6.06 -16.92
N LEU A 70 -6.58 6.87 -15.93
CA LEU A 70 -6.32 8.32 -15.86
C LEU A 70 -4.88 8.66 -15.41
N GLY A 71 -4.06 7.66 -15.09
CA GLY A 71 -2.66 7.83 -14.70
C GLY A 71 -2.41 7.96 -13.20
N PHE A 72 -3.44 7.79 -12.36
CA PHE A 72 -3.24 7.76 -10.91
C PHE A 72 -2.48 6.51 -10.48
N ASN A 73 -1.57 6.67 -9.51
CA ASN A 73 -0.93 5.54 -8.85
C ASN A 73 -1.79 5.07 -7.68
N ILE A 74 -2.06 3.77 -7.60
CA ILE A 74 -2.87 3.21 -6.53
C ILE A 74 -1.99 2.74 -5.38
N ILE A 75 -2.20 3.32 -4.19
CA ILE A 75 -1.52 2.94 -2.95
C ILE A 75 -2.47 2.07 -2.13
N SER A 76 -2.03 0.88 -1.74
CA SER A 76 -2.84 0.00 -0.90
C SER A 76 -1.96 -0.97 -0.13
N GLY A 77 -2.57 -1.92 0.57
CA GLY A 77 -1.91 -2.67 1.63
C GLY A 77 -1.61 -4.12 1.44
N LEU A 78 -1.87 -4.66 0.25
CA LEU A 78 -1.72 -6.07 -0.04
C LEU A 78 -2.47 -6.99 0.94
N ALA A 79 -3.45 -6.50 1.70
CA ALA A 79 -4.32 -7.36 2.47
C ALA A 79 -5.32 -8.07 1.55
N VAL A 80 -5.84 -9.22 1.96
CA VAL A 80 -6.98 -9.83 1.27
C VAL A 80 -8.18 -8.88 1.23
N GLY A 81 -9.09 -9.11 0.28
CA GLY A 81 -10.30 -8.28 0.15
C GLY A 81 -10.03 -7.04 -0.68
N ILE A 82 -10.38 -5.87 -0.15
CA ILE A 82 -10.35 -4.59 -0.89
C ILE A 82 -8.96 -4.28 -1.44
N ASP A 83 -7.90 -4.41 -0.63
CA ASP A 83 -6.54 -4.04 -1.03
C ASP A 83 -6.03 -4.88 -2.22
N THR A 84 -6.19 -6.21 -2.16
CA THR A 84 -5.88 -7.11 -3.30
C THR A 84 -6.63 -6.69 -4.56
N ARG A 85 -7.93 -6.35 -4.45
CA ARG A 85 -8.74 -5.96 -5.61
C ARG A 85 -8.35 -4.59 -6.17
N ALA A 86 -7.96 -3.64 -5.32
CA ALA A 86 -7.44 -2.35 -5.74
C ALA A 86 -6.14 -2.50 -6.54
N HIS A 87 -5.18 -3.30 -6.05
CA HIS A 87 -3.95 -3.58 -6.79
C HIS A 87 -4.21 -4.26 -8.14
N LEU A 88 -5.10 -5.26 -8.16
CA LEU A 88 -5.48 -5.93 -9.41
C LEU A 88 -6.12 -4.97 -10.41
N GLY A 89 -7.02 -4.09 -9.98
CA GLY A 89 -7.62 -3.09 -10.86
C GLY A 89 -6.59 -2.10 -11.38
N ALA A 90 -5.68 -1.63 -10.51
CA ALA A 90 -4.62 -0.70 -10.89
C ALA A 90 -3.70 -1.25 -11.99
N LEU A 91 -3.40 -2.56 -11.93
CA LEU A 91 -2.56 -3.26 -12.92
C LEU A 91 -3.18 -3.33 -14.32
N GLU A 92 -4.49 -3.15 -14.46
CA GLU A 92 -5.18 -3.11 -15.75
C GLU A 92 -5.16 -1.72 -16.41
N GLY A 93 -4.64 -0.71 -15.71
CA GLY A 93 -4.53 0.67 -16.21
C GLY A 93 -3.09 1.07 -16.55
N LYS A 94 -2.86 2.39 -16.70
CA LYS A 94 -1.55 2.97 -17.06
C LYS A 94 -0.72 3.38 -15.84
N GLY A 95 -1.40 3.70 -14.74
CA GLY A 95 -0.81 4.07 -13.46
C GLY A 95 -0.02 2.93 -12.84
N LYS A 96 0.80 3.26 -11.84
CA LYS A 96 1.54 2.25 -11.07
C LYS A 96 0.79 1.90 -9.80
N THR A 97 1.18 0.82 -9.15
CA THR A 97 0.65 0.51 -7.84
C THR A 97 1.75 0.26 -6.83
N VAL A 98 1.51 0.71 -5.59
CA VAL A 98 2.45 0.58 -4.48
C VAL A 98 1.76 -0.16 -3.34
N ALA A 99 2.27 -1.34 -3.01
CA ALA A 99 1.85 -2.10 -1.85
C ALA A 99 2.67 -1.68 -0.63
N VAL A 100 2.00 -1.32 0.45
CA VAL A 100 2.63 -0.92 1.71
C VAL A 100 2.38 -2.04 2.73
N LEU A 101 3.43 -2.70 3.21
CA LEU A 101 3.33 -3.88 4.07
C LEU A 101 3.32 -3.52 5.55
N GLY A 102 2.43 -4.18 6.30
CA GLY A 102 2.45 -4.19 7.77
C GLY A 102 3.29 -5.34 8.36
N SER A 103 4.28 -5.80 7.62
CA SER A 103 5.19 -6.91 7.95
C SER A 103 6.54 -6.68 7.29
N ALA A 104 7.53 -7.54 7.52
CA ALA A 104 8.80 -7.46 6.82
C ALA A 104 8.62 -7.58 5.30
N ILE A 105 9.55 -6.99 4.55
CA ILE A 105 9.51 -6.93 3.08
C ILE A 105 9.88 -8.26 2.38
N ASP A 106 10.38 -9.23 3.13
CA ASP A 106 10.75 -10.55 2.61
C ASP A 106 9.54 -11.41 2.26
N ASP A 107 9.76 -12.37 1.36
CA ASP A 107 8.69 -13.27 0.89
C ASP A 107 8.10 -14.13 2.01
N ALA A 108 8.90 -14.47 3.03
CA ALA A 108 8.45 -15.27 4.17
C ALA A 108 7.41 -14.53 5.03
N SER A 109 7.40 -13.20 4.98
CA SER A 109 6.52 -12.33 5.76
C SER A 109 5.32 -11.80 4.96
N ILE A 110 5.21 -12.16 3.68
CA ILE A 110 4.06 -11.82 2.85
C ILE A 110 2.94 -12.82 3.16
N TYR A 111 1.85 -12.30 3.71
CA TYR A 111 0.65 -13.07 4.00
C TYR A 111 -0.60 -12.39 3.40
N PRO A 112 -1.50 -13.17 2.79
CA PRO A 112 -1.39 -14.60 2.55
C PRO A 112 -0.43 -14.91 1.39
N SER A 113 0.08 -16.15 1.31
CA SER A 113 1.15 -16.51 0.36
C SER A 113 0.70 -16.40 -1.10
N GLU A 114 -0.60 -16.45 -1.38
CA GLU A 114 -1.17 -16.21 -2.71
C GLU A 114 -0.88 -14.79 -3.21
N ASN A 115 -0.72 -13.82 -2.31
CA ASN A 115 -0.36 -12.44 -2.66
C ASN A 115 1.10 -12.30 -3.11
N LEU A 116 1.96 -13.33 -2.99
CA LEU A 116 3.30 -13.32 -3.60
C LEU A 116 3.22 -13.18 -5.13
N LYS A 117 2.25 -13.85 -5.76
CA LYS A 117 2.02 -13.71 -7.20
C LYS A 117 1.63 -12.28 -7.56
N LEU A 118 0.85 -11.63 -6.70
CA LEU A 118 0.46 -10.24 -6.88
C LEU A 118 1.65 -9.30 -6.70
N VAL A 119 2.51 -9.51 -5.68
CA VAL A 119 3.74 -8.74 -5.49
C VAL A 119 4.62 -8.76 -6.72
N ASN A 120 4.84 -9.93 -7.31
CA ASN A 120 5.63 -10.05 -8.53
C ASN A 120 4.98 -9.29 -9.70
N LYS A 121 3.66 -9.34 -9.84
CA LYS A 121 2.95 -8.53 -10.85
C LYS A 121 3.12 -7.03 -10.62
N ILE A 122 3.02 -6.57 -9.37
CA ILE A 122 3.22 -5.17 -9.00
C ILE A 122 4.62 -4.71 -9.42
N ILE A 123 5.65 -5.46 -9.03
CA ILE A 123 7.05 -5.11 -9.33
C ILE A 123 7.30 -5.13 -10.83
N ASN A 124 6.87 -6.19 -11.54
CA ASN A 124 7.07 -6.34 -12.98
C ASN A 124 6.34 -5.26 -13.80
N SER A 125 5.23 -4.72 -13.29
CA SER A 125 4.52 -3.59 -13.92
C SER A 125 5.23 -2.24 -13.74
N GLY A 126 6.36 -2.21 -13.01
CA GLY A 126 7.08 -0.99 -12.65
C GLY A 126 6.51 -0.28 -11.40
N GLY A 127 5.74 -1.00 -10.58
CA GLY A 127 5.29 -0.56 -9.26
C GLY A 127 6.30 -0.88 -8.16
N ALA A 128 5.85 -0.81 -6.91
CA ALA A 128 6.69 -1.10 -5.76
C ALA A 128 5.96 -1.85 -4.65
N VAL A 129 6.74 -2.58 -3.86
CA VAL A 129 6.35 -3.05 -2.53
C VAL A 129 7.27 -2.39 -1.52
N ILE A 130 6.70 -1.79 -0.48
CA ILE A 130 7.45 -1.09 0.54
C ILE A 130 7.09 -1.57 1.94
N SER A 131 8.04 -1.49 2.85
CA SER A 131 7.83 -1.71 4.27
C SER A 131 8.71 -0.79 5.10
N GLU A 132 8.28 -0.49 6.31
CA GLU A 132 9.14 0.10 7.33
C GLU A 132 10.03 -0.96 8.02
N TYR A 133 9.69 -2.23 7.86
CA TYR A 133 10.34 -3.37 8.51
C TYR A 133 11.20 -4.15 7.52
N GLY A 134 12.47 -4.36 7.90
CA GLY A 134 13.45 -5.05 7.06
C GLY A 134 13.30 -6.57 7.07
N PRO A 135 14.04 -7.29 6.21
CA PRO A 135 14.03 -8.75 6.18
C PRO A 135 14.29 -9.37 7.55
N GLY A 136 13.54 -10.42 7.89
CA GLY A 136 13.65 -11.14 9.16
C GLY A 136 12.96 -10.45 10.35
N THR A 137 12.30 -9.30 10.15
CA THR A 137 11.53 -8.67 11.23
C THR A 137 10.29 -9.52 11.55
N LYS A 138 10.13 -9.92 12.81
CA LYS A 138 8.95 -10.65 13.26
C LYS A 138 7.71 -9.78 13.13
N SER A 139 6.64 -10.32 12.53
CA SER A 139 5.39 -9.59 12.32
C SER A 139 4.63 -9.45 13.64
N GLU A 140 4.21 -8.22 13.93
CA GLU A 140 3.43 -7.90 15.13
C GLU A 140 2.04 -7.36 14.77
N ILE A 141 1.07 -7.57 15.65
CA ILE A 141 -0.34 -7.18 15.39
C ILE A 141 -0.47 -5.67 15.19
N TRP A 142 0.35 -4.85 15.86
CA TRP A 142 0.31 -3.39 15.78
C TRP A 142 0.96 -2.80 14.52
N PHE A 143 1.75 -3.58 13.76
CA PHE A 143 2.36 -3.11 12.52
C PHE A 143 1.32 -2.79 11.43
N PHE A 144 0.20 -3.51 11.41
CA PHE A 144 -0.89 -3.23 10.47
C PHE A 144 -1.50 -1.83 10.66
N PRO A 145 -1.96 -1.44 11.88
CA PRO A 145 -2.36 -0.07 12.16
C PRO A 145 -1.28 0.97 11.88
N GLU A 146 -0.03 0.72 12.29
CA GLU A 146 1.07 1.69 12.12
C GLU A 146 1.35 1.97 10.64
N ARG A 147 1.26 0.95 9.80
CA ARG A 147 1.49 1.10 8.37
C ARG A 147 0.43 1.98 7.69
N ASN A 148 -0.80 2.06 8.20
CA ASN A 148 -1.86 2.86 7.56
C ASN A 148 -1.50 4.35 7.43
N ARG A 149 -0.67 4.88 8.34
CA ARG A 149 -0.16 6.24 8.23
C ARG A 149 0.72 6.45 6.99
N ILE A 150 1.44 5.42 6.54
CA ILE A 150 2.28 5.48 5.35
C ILE A 150 1.41 5.48 4.09
N ILE A 151 0.34 4.67 4.07
CA ILE A 151 -0.64 4.70 2.97
C ILE A 151 -1.23 6.11 2.83
N ALA A 152 -1.76 6.65 3.93
CA ALA A 152 -2.32 7.99 3.93
C ALA A 152 -1.28 9.05 3.54
N GLY A 153 -0.08 8.98 4.12
CA GLY A 153 0.98 9.95 3.87
C GLY A 153 1.56 9.93 2.46
N LEU A 154 1.46 8.82 1.76
CA LEU A 154 1.86 8.72 0.35
C LEU A 154 0.78 9.20 -0.62
N SER A 155 -0.45 9.40 -0.17
CA SER A 155 -1.60 9.63 -1.04
C SER A 155 -2.18 11.03 -0.87
N ARG A 156 -2.69 11.59 -1.98
CA ARG A 156 -3.44 12.86 -1.98
C ARG A 156 -4.90 12.70 -1.53
N GLY A 157 -5.44 11.50 -1.63
CA GLY A 157 -6.77 11.16 -1.15
C GLY A 157 -6.85 9.68 -0.81
N VAL A 158 -7.82 9.34 0.06
CA VAL A 158 -8.07 7.96 0.48
C VAL A 158 -9.54 7.63 0.28
N LEU A 159 -9.81 6.58 -0.48
CA LEU A 159 -11.12 5.96 -0.59
C LEU A 159 -11.20 4.74 0.32
N VAL A 160 -12.13 4.77 1.27
CA VAL A 160 -12.51 3.61 2.07
C VAL A 160 -13.72 2.97 1.40
N VAL A 161 -13.53 1.80 0.78
CA VAL A 161 -14.59 1.14 0.00
C VAL A 161 -15.62 0.47 0.91
N GLU A 162 -15.13 -0.31 1.87
CA GLU A 162 -15.97 -0.99 2.86
C GLU A 162 -15.24 -1.08 4.20
N ALA A 163 -15.96 -0.83 5.29
CA ALA A 163 -15.45 -1.00 6.65
C ALA A 163 -16.54 -1.61 7.55
N PRO A 164 -16.21 -2.58 8.42
CA PRO A 164 -17.20 -3.18 9.30
C PRO A 164 -17.70 -2.16 10.34
N LEU A 165 -19.01 -2.21 10.62
CA LEU A 165 -19.71 -1.25 11.48
C LEU A 165 -19.34 -1.35 12.98
N LYS A 166 -18.57 -2.38 13.41
CA LYS A 166 -18.41 -2.69 14.83
C LYS A 166 -17.30 -1.88 15.51
N ARG A 167 -17.73 -1.05 16.47
CA ARG A 167 -16.94 -0.21 17.38
C ARG A 167 -16.18 -1.07 18.41
N ARG A 168 -14.97 -1.49 18.06
CA ARG A 168 -13.86 -1.78 19.00
C ARG A 168 -12.55 -1.57 18.23
N LYS A 169 -11.90 -0.43 18.44
CA LYS A 169 -10.61 0.01 17.85
C LYS A 169 -10.33 -0.59 16.45
N ASN A 170 -11.08 -0.15 15.43
CA ASN A 170 -10.85 -0.61 14.06
C ASN A 170 -9.72 0.22 13.41
N PRO A 171 -8.54 -0.36 13.11
CA PRO A 171 -7.40 0.40 12.59
C PRO A 171 -7.58 0.91 11.16
N ALA A 172 -8.57 0.41 10.41
CA ALA A 172 -8.94 0.95 9.11
C ALA A 172 -9.48 2.39 9.18
N LEU A 173 -10.03 2.80 10.33
CA LEU A 173 -10.53 4.15 10.59
C LEU A 173 -9.49 5.09 11.23
N LEU A 174 -8.28 4.63 11.50
CA LEU A 174 -7.18 5.43 12.08
C LEU A 174 -6.32 6.09 10.98
N LEU A 175 -6.93 6.51 9.87
CA LEU A 175 -6.24 7.41 8.96
C LEU A 175 -6.14 8.78 9.65
N PRO A 176 -4.95 9.41 9.68
CA PRO A 176 -4.82 10.75 10.25
C PRO A 176 -5.83 11.68 9.58
N ARG A 177 -6.70 12.34 10.37
CA ARG A 177 -7.41 13.53 9.90
C ARG A 177 -6.37 14.59 9.60
N ALA A 178 -5.92 14.68 8.36
CA ALA A 178 -5.01 15.73 7.91
C ALA A 178 -5.33 16.08 6.46
N SER A 179 -6.39 16.87 6.25
CA SER A 179 -6.55 17.85 5.15
C SER A 179 -7.93 18.51 5.23
N LEU A 180 -8.05 19.51 6.09
CA LEU A 180 -8.78 20.77 5.86
C LEU A 180 -7.86 21.90 6.32
#